data_AF-A0A2U1UCJ6-F1
#
_entry.id   AF-A0A2U1UCJ6-F1
#
_cell.length_a   1.000
_cell.length_b   1.000
_cell.length_c   1.000
_cell.angle_alpha   90.00
_cell.angle_beta   90.00
_cell.angle_gamma   90.00
#
_symmetry.space_group_name_H-M   'P 1'
#
loop_
_entity.id
_entity.type
_entity.pdbx_description
1 polymer ?
#
loop_
_entity_poly.entity_id
_entity_poly.type
_entity_poly.pdbx_seq_one_letter_code
_entity_poly.pdbx_strand_id
1 'polypeptide(L)'
;MNDSKNRLGQEIKGHLLTGISWMIPLIVAAGICIALGQVIGGTNVAEKTGSFAWMLNQIGGWGMGLIVPLISAAIAYSIADRPGFAPGLIVGFICGQIQTGFIGGILGGFLVGYTVLLLRRYIKLPASMQGLMPVMILPVLSTVIAGLLMMTFIGQPIVWLQKALIHLLESMQGGSKFLMGAILGAMATFDFGGPVNKTMSLFADGMLVDGIYGPEAVKFVGSIIPPFGITLSFLLTRHKYTKAEKEALKAAFPMGICMITEGVIPIAARDLLRVVASCVVASAIAGGLIMVWGVEAPVPHGGMFVVPLFTKPLMFCLALGIGTVICGVMLSLMKKRVTQADEEFDDIDDSNVRDEDIKFTLE
;
A
#
# COMPACT_ATOMS: atom_id res chain seq x y z
N MET A 1 -15.56 8.39 -27.98
CA MET A 1 -15.66 7.07 -27.32
C MET A 1 -14.48 6.74 -26.39
N ASN A 2 -13.31 7.41 -26.53
CA ASN A 2 -12.19 7.29 -25.60
C ASN A 2 -12.35 8.10 -24.30
N ASP A 3 -12.96 9.29 -24.34
CA ASP A 3 -13.12 10.12 -23.13
C ASP A 3 -14.05 9.52 -22.07
N SER A 4 -15.15 8.87 -22.49
CA SER A 4 -16.09 8.25 -21.54
C SER A 4 -15.52 7.00 -20.87
N LYS A 5 -14.72 6.21 -21.59
CA LYS A 5 -14.00 5.05 -21.02
C LYS A 5 -12.90 5.48 -20.05
N ASN A 6 -12.17 6.54 -20.38
CA ASN A 6 -11.18 7.14 -19.47
C ASN A 6 -11.84 7.67 -18.19
N ARG A 7 -13.03 8.28 -18.29
CA ARG A 7 -13.75 8.80 -17.12
C ARG A 7 -14.24 7.70 -16.17
N LEU A 8 -14.83 6.62 -16.70
CA LEU A 8 -15.29 5.50 -15.87
C LEU A 8 -14.12 4.81 -15.14
N GLY A 9 -12.99 4.60 -15.83
CA GLY A 9 -11.79 4.03 -15.22
C GLY A 9 -11.21 4.93 -14.12
N GLN A 10 -11.21 6.25 -14.32
CA GLN A 10 -10.79 7.22 -13.30
C GLN A 10 -11.73 7.24 -12.10
N GLU A 11 -13.05 7.15 -12.31
CA GLU A 11 -14.05 7.07 -11.22
C GLU A 11 -13.86 5.81 -10.38
N ILE A 12 -13.78 4.62 -11.01
CA ILE A 12 -13.55 3.35 -10.29
C ILE A 12 -12.23 3.39 -9.51
N LYS A 13 -11.16 3.90 -10.13
CA LYS A 13 -9.87 4.08 -9.46
C LYS A 13 -10.00 5.02 -8.26
N GLY A 14 -10.75 6.12 -8.38
CA GLY A 14 -10.98 7.06 -7.29
C GLY A 14 -11.68 6.42 -6.08
N HIS A 15 -12.73 5.62 -6.34
CA HIS A 15 -13.43 4.88 -5.29
C HIS A 15 -12.53 3.87 -4.59
N LEU A 16 -11.75 3.09 -5.36
CA LEU A 16 -10.80 2.14 -4.83
C LEU A 16 -9.73 2.81 -3.95
N LEU A 17 -9.15 3.92 -4.44
CA LEU A 17 -8.16 4.69 -3.69
C LEU A 17 -8.73 5.28 -2.41
N THR A 18 -10.01 5.67 -2.38
CA THR A 18 -10.66 6.13 -1.15
C THR A 18 -10.73 5.02 -0.11
N GLY A 19 -11.08 3.80 -0.51
CA GLY A 19 -11.06 2.63 0.37
C GLY A 19 -9.69 2.38 0.99
N ILE A 20 -8.64 2.39 0.16
CA ILE A 20 -7.25 2.18 0.61
C ILE A 20 -6.80 3.29 1.56
N SER A 21 -7.07 4.55 1.22
CA SER A 21 -6.67 5.69 2.06
C SER A 21 -7.32 5.68 3.44
N TRP A 22 -8.57 5.20 3.57
CA TRP A 22 -9.25 5.07 4.86
C TRP A 22 -8.74 3.89 5.68
N MET A 23 -8.28 2.83 5.01
CA MET A 23 -7.68 1.67 5.67
C MET A 23 -6.34 2.02 6.34
N ILE A 24 -5.47 2.79 5.68
CA ILE A 24 -4.09 3.01 6.15
C ILE A 24 -4.01 3.48 7.62
N PRO A 25 -4.74 4.53 8.06
CA PRO A 25 -4.70 4.96 9.46
C PRO A 25 -5.15 3.89 10.45
N LEU A 26 -6.16 3.08 10.09
CA LEU A 26 -6.66 1.99 10.94
C LEU A 26 -5.59 0.91 11.13
N ILE A 27 -4.97 0.45 10.04
CA ILE A 27 -3.97 -0.62 10.13
C ILE A 27 -2.73 -0.12 10.88
N VAL A 28 -2.30 1.12 10.67
CA VAL A 28 -1.16 1.69 11.41
C VAL A 28 -1.45 1.72 12.90
N ALA A 29 -2.62 2.23 13.32
CA ALA A 29 -3.01 2.23 14.72
C ALA A 29 -3.08 0.82 15.31
N ALA A 30 -3.74 -0.11 14.61
CA ALA A 30 -3.88 -1.50 15.03
C ALA A 30 -2.53 -2.23 15.14
N GLY A 31 -1.68 -2.07 14.13
CA GLY A 31 -0.36 -2.67 14.05
C GLY A 31 0.58 -2.19 15.15
N ILE A 32 0.58 -0.88 15.43
CA ILE A 32 1.38 -0.31 16.52
C ILE A 32 0.89 -0.81 17.89
N CYS A 33 -0.42 -0.97 18.10
CA CYS A 33 -0.94 -1.56 19.33
C CYS A 33 -0.48 -3.02 19.52
N ILE A 34 -0.56 -3.85 18.46
CA ILE A 34 -0.03 -5.24 18.47
C ILE A 34 1.45 -5.25 18.84
N ALA A 35 2.21 -4.39 18.18
CA ALA A 35 3.64 -4.24 18.35
C ALA A 35 4.05 -3.85 19.78
N LEU A 36 3.43 -2.81 20.33
CA LEU A 36 3.67 -2.37 21.70
C LEU A 36 3.32 -3.48 22.70
N GLY A 37 2.22 -4.20 22.46
CA GLY A 37 1.87 -5.38 23.25
C GLY A 37 2.99 -6.42 23.25
N GLN A 38 3.57 -6.74 22.10
CA GLN A 38 4.66 -7.72 21.99
C GLN A 38 5.97 -7.23 22.62
N VAL A 39 6.32 -5.95 22.46
CA VAL A 39 7.53 -5.36 23.07
C VAL A 39 7.45 -5.40 24.60
N ILE A 40 6.28 -5.11 25.17
CA ILE A 40 6.09 -5.08 26.63
C ILE A 40 5.88 -6.48 27.20
N GLY A 41 5.09 -7.33 26.54
CA GLY A 41 4.66 -8.64 27.04
C GLY A 41 5.52 -9.83 26.62
N GLY A 42 6.45 -9.60 25.69
CA GLY A 42 7.19 -10.65 24.97
C GLY A 42 6.38 -11.25 23.81
N THR A 43 7.01 -12.13 23.05
CA THR A 43 6.40 -12.77 21.87
C THR A 43 5.15 -13.58 22.19
N ASN A 44 5.05 -14.13 23.40
CA ASN A 44 3.90 -14.93 23.86
C ASN A 44 2.85 -14.07 24.58
N VAL A 45 2.80 -12.77 24.31
CA VAL A 45 1.85 -11.85 24.96
C VAL A 45 0.39 -12.28 24.76
N ALA A 46 0.07 -12.90 23.62
CA ALA A 46 -1.28 -13.38 23.31
C ALA A 46 -1.79 -14.45 24.29
N GLU A 47 -0.89 -15.22 24.90
CA GLU A 47 -1.21 -16.30 25.84
C GLU A 47 -1.38 -15.78 27.28
N LYS A 48 -0.89 -14.57 27.58
CA LYS A 48 -0.90 -13.97 28.92
C LYS A 48 -2.12 -13.07 29.13
N THR A 49 -3.30 -13.69 29.07
CA THR A 49 -4.60 -13.01 29.18
C THR A 49 -4.71 -12.14 30.43
N GLY A 50 -5.26 -10.93 30.28
CA GLY A 50 -5.51 -10.00 31.40
C GLY A 50 -4.36 -9.06 31.76
N SER A 51 -3.18 -9.21 31.14
CA SER A 51 -2.09 -8.24 31.28
C SER A 51 -2.32 -6.97 30.44
N PHE A 52 -1.69 -5.85 30.82
CA PHE A 52 -1.71 -4.61 30.03
C PHE A 52 -1.19 -4.82 28.60
N ALA A 53 -0.10 -5.59 28.47
CA ALA A 53 0.48 -5.94 27.18
C ALA A 53 -0.48 -6.78 26.32
N TRP A 54 -1.21 -7.72 26.92
CA TRP A 54 -2.25 -8.49 26.23
C TRP A 54 -3.41 -7.61 25.78
N MET A 55 -3.87 -6.68 26.62
CA MET A 55 -4.93 -5.74 26.24
C MET A 55 -4.51 -4.89 25.03
N LEU A 56 -3.28 -4.37 25.00
CA LEU A 56 -2.74 -3.66 23.83
C LEU A 56 -2.74 -4.54 22.58
N ASN A 57 -2.31 -5.80 22.71
CA ASN A 57 -2.29 -6.74 21.60
C ASN A 57 -3.71 -7.04 21.08
N GLN A 58 -4.70 -7.22 21.97
CA GLN A 58 -6.09 -7.44 21.61
C GLN A 58 -6.75 -6.22 20.95
N ILE A 59 -6.49 -5.01 21.47
CA ILE A 59 -6.98 -3.76 20.86
C ILE A 59 -6.54 -3.70 19.40
N GLY A 60 -5.26 -3.98 19.14
CA GLY A 60 -4.76 -4.01 17.77
C GLY A 60 -5.35 -5.17 16.95
N GLY A 61 -5.49 -6.37 17.52
CA GLY A 61 -6.13 -7.51 16.84
C GLY A 61 -7.58 -7.23 16.40
N TRP A 62 -8.40 -6.63 17.26
CA TRP A 62 -9.76 -6.22 16.91
C TRP A 62 -9.75 -5.10 15.87
N GLY A 63 -8.79 -4.17 15.95
CA GLY A 63 -8.58 -3.14 14.93
C GLY A 63 -8.27 -3.73 13.54
N MET A 64 -7.42 -4.76 13.48
CA MET A 64 -7.13 -5.48 12.23
C MET A 64 -8.39 -6.13 11.64
N GLY A 65 -9.27 -6.67 12.49
CA GLY A 65 -10.54 -7.26 12.05
C GLY A 65 -11.52 -6.27 11.40
N LEU A 66 -11.32 -4.96 11.61
CA LEU A 66 -12.17 -3.91 11.04
C LEU A 66 -11.73 -3.44 9.65
N ILE A 67 -10.61 -3.93 9.12
CA ILE A 67 -10.04 -3.48 7.85
C ILE A 67 -11.00 -3.74 6.68
N VAL A 68 -11.42 -4.99 6.49
CA VAL A 68 -12.34 -5.38 5.41
C VAL A 68 -13.68 -4.63 5.50
N PRO A 69 -14.34 -4.55 6.69
CA PRO A 69 -15.48 -3.66 6.90
C PRO A 69 -15.23 -2.21 6.47
N LEU A 70 -14.12 -1.61 6.89
CA LEU A 70 -13.84 -0.20 6.66
C LEU A 70 -13.61 0.11 5.18
N ILE A 71 -12.87 -0.73 4.46
CA ILE A 71 -12.64 -0.56 3.02
C ILE A 71 -13.96 -0.64 2.26
N SER A 72 -14.77 -1.67 2.55
CA SER A 72 -16.07 -1.86 1.92
C SER A 72 -16.98 -0.64 2.16
N ALA A 73 -17.01 -0.14 3.40
CA ALA A 73 -17.76 1.05 3.77
C ALA A 73 -17.26 2.32 3.10
N ALA A 74 -15.95 2.53 3.03
CA ALA A 74 -15.34 3.70 2.41
C ALA A 74 -15.57 3.73 0.89
N ILE A 75 -15.46 2.58 0.21
CA ILE A 75 -15.79 2.45 -1.21
C ILE A 75 -17.29 2.72 -1.42
N ALA A 76 -18.17 2.08 -0.65
CA ALA A 76 -19.61 2.28 -0.75
C ALA A 76 -20.01 3.74 -0.50
N TYR A 77 -19.40 4.38 0.50
CA TYR A 77 -19.56 5.79 0.80
C TYR A 77 -19.09 6.69 -0.34
N SER A 78 -17.94 6.40 -0.95
CA SER A 78 -17.43 7.19 -2.06
C SER A 78 -18.33 7.14 -3.31
N ILE A 79 -19.15 6.10 -3.45
CA ILE A 79 -20.09 5.91 -4.57
C ILE A 79 -21.48 6.48 -4.25
N ALA A 80 -21.96 6.29 -3.02
CA ALA A 80 -23.36 6.51 -2.66
C ALA A 80 -23.58 7.42 -1.45
N ASP A 81 -22.54 8.10 -0.98
CA ASP A 81 -22.52 8.96 0.22
C ASP A 81 -22.93 8.21 1.50
N ARG A 82 -23.45 8.96 2.49
CA ARG A 82 -23.86 8.47 3.82
C ARG A 82 -24.74 7.21 3.79
N PRO A 83 -25.74 7.08 2.89
CA PRO A 83 -26.57 5.86 2.83
C PRO A 83 -25.81 4.57 2.52
N GLY A 84 -24.66 4.63 1.86
CA GLY A 84 -23.84 3.47 1.52
C GLY A 84 -22.90 3.00 2.64
N PHE A 85 -22.60 3.86 3.62
CA PHE A 85 -21.58 3.58 4.63
C PHE A 85 -21.94 2.39 5.53
N ALA A 86 -23.10 2.43 6.20
CA ALA A 86 -23.52 1.37 7.12
C ALA A 86 -23.73 0.01 6.42
N PRO A 87 -24.40 -0.05 5.24
CA PRO A 87 -24.46 -1.29 4.46
C PRO A 87 -23.09 -1.80 4.04
N GLY A 88 -22.17 -0.90 3.67
CA GLY A 88 -20.81 -1.26 3.29
C GLY A 88 -20.03 -1.87 4.46
N LEU A 89 -20.18 -1.34 5.68
CA LEU A 89 -19.61 -1.91 6.90
C LEU A 89 -20.14 -3.34 7.14
N ILE A 90 -21.45 -3.53 7.07
CA ILE A 90 -22.09 -4.82 7.33
C ILE A 90 -21.66 -5.86 6.29
N VAL A 91 -21.70 -5.51 5.00
CA VAL A 91 -21.28 -6.41 3.92
C VAL A 91 -19.78 -6.71 4.01
N GLY A 92 -18.94 -5.72 4.33
CA GLY A 92 -17.51 -5.96 4.54
C GLY A 92 -17.23 -6.85 5.75
N PHE A 93 -18.04 -6.76 6.81
CA PHE A 93 -17.97 -7.71 7.93
C PHE A 93 -18.37 -9.12 7.50
N ILE A 94 -19.44 -9.25 6.70
CA ILE A 94 -19.85 -10.53 6.11
C ILE A 94 -18.69 -11.12 5.29
N CYS A 95 -17.97 -10.33 4.48
CA CYS A 95 -16.82 -10.78 3.70
C CYS A 95 -15.74 -11.46 4.56
N GLY A 96 -15.47 -10.90 5.75
CA GLY A 96 -14.60 -11.54 6.73
C GLY A 96 -15.15 -12.88 7.24
N GLN A 97 -16.46 -12.98 7.49
CA GLN A 97 -17.10 -14.21 7.96
C GLN A 97 -17.11 -15.32 6.90
N ILE A 98 -17.36 -14.97 5.63
CA ILE A 98 -17.36 -15.93 4.53
C ILE A 98 -15.97 -16.18 3.93
N GLN A 99 -14.91 -15.57 4.49
CA GLN A 99 -13.52 -15.76 4.08
C GLN A 99 -13.26 -15.34 2.62
N THR A 100 -13.95 -14.30 2.14
CA THR A 100 -13.62 -13.66 0.84
C THR A 100 -12.48 -12.66 0.97
N GLY A 101 -12.06 -12.35 2.20
CA GLY A 101 -10.86 -11.59 2.50
C GLY A 101 -10.90 -10.16 1.98
N PHE A 102 -9.70 -9.61 1.74
CA PHE A 102 -9.52 -8.26 1.21
C PHE A 102 -10.22 -8.03 -0.14
N ILE A 103 -10.12 -8.99 -1.06
CA ILE A 103 -10.76 -8.94 -2.40
C ILE A 103 -12.28 -8.83 -2.27
N GLY A 104 -12.86 -9.64 -1.37
CA GLY A 104 -14.28 -9.58 -1.05
C GLY A 104 -14.72 -8.24 -0.50
N GLY A 105 -13.90 -7.60 0.34
CA GLY A 105 -14.18 -6.26 0.88
C GLY A 105 -14.28 -5.20 -0.21
N ILE A 106 -13.33 -5.19 -1.16
CA ILE A 106 -13.34 -4.26 -2.29
C ILE A 106 -14.60 -4.46 -3.14
N LEU A 107 -14.85 -5.69 -3.59
CA LEU A 107 -15.98 -6.00 -4.45
C LEU A 107 -17.32 -5.79 -3.73
N GLY A 108 -17.38 -6.11 -2.44
CA GLY A 108 -18.54 -5.85 -1.58
C GLY A 108 -18.86 -4.36 -1.46
N GLY A 109 -17.84 -3.50 -1.31
CA GLY A 109 -18.02 -2.06 -1.28
C GLY A 109 -18.59 -1.49 -2.58
N PHE A 110 -18.08 -1.93 -3.73
CA PHE A 110 -18.63 -1.56 -5.04
C PHE A 110 -20.06 -2.07 -5.21
N LEU A 111 -20.32 -3.34 -4.86
CA LEU A 111 -21.65 -3.94 -4.93
C LEU A 111 -22.65 -3.13 -4.13
N VAL A 112 -22.32 -2.79 -2.88
CA VAL A 112 -23.18 -1.96 -2.01
C VAL A 112 -23.40 -0.59 -2.63
N GLY A 113 -22.33 0.12 -3.00
CA GLY A 113 -22.41 1.48 -3.52
C GLY A 113 -23.34 1.56 -4.74
N TYR A 114 -23.15 0.67 -5.72
CA TYR A 114 -24.02 0.63 -6.89
C TYR A 114 -25.43 0.13 -6.59
N THR A 115 -25.61 -0.78 -5.63
CA THR A 115 -26.93 -1.21 -5.18
C THR A 115 -27.72 -0.04 -4.59
N VAL A 116 -27.09 0.80 -3.77
CA VAL A 116 -27.72 2.00 -3.22
C VAL A 116 -28.13 2.98 -4.33
N LEU A 117 -27.24 3.24 -5.29
CA LEU A 117 -27.56 4.10 -6.44
C LEU A 117 -28.73 3.56 -7.27
N LEU A 118 -28.76 2.24 -7.49
CA LEU A 118 -29.84 1.56 -8.19
C LEU A 118 -31.17 1.75 -7.44
N LEU A 119 -31.20 1.43 -6.14
CA LEU A 119 -32.39 1.58 -5.31
C LEU A 119 -32.88 3.03 -5.27
N ARG A 120 -31.96 4.00 -5.18
CA ARG A 120 -32.27 5.44 -5.21
C ARG A 120 -32.94 5.85 -6.52
N ARG A 121 -32.57 5.23 -7.64
CA ARG A 121 -33.14 5.52 -8.96
C ARG A 121 -34.52 4.91 -9.16
N TYR A 122 -34.75 3.71 -8.65
CA TYR A 122 -36.00 2.96 -8.89
C TYR A 122 -37.09 3.19 -7.83
N ILE A 123 -36.73 3.43 -6.58
CA ILE A 123 -37.71 3.63 -5.50
C ILE A 123 -38.09 5.12 -5.43
N LYS A 124 -39.37 5.41 -5.65
CA LYS A 124 -39.95 6.75 -5.50
C LYS A 124 -40.96 6.73 -4.36
N LEU A 125 -40.72 7.55 -3.34
CA LEU A 125 -41.60 7.67 -2.17
C LEU A 125 -42.47 8.94 -2.25
N PRO A 126 -43.66 8.92 -1.64
CA PRO A 126 -44.46 10.13 -1.49
C PRO A 126 -43.74 11.18 -0.61
N ALA A 127 -44.11 12.45 -0.74
CA ALA A 127 -43.45 13.58 -0.08
C ALA A 127 -43.32 13.42 1.45
N SER A 128 -44.32 12.81 2.09
CA SER A 128 -44.35 12.53 3.54
C SER A 128 -43.28 11.54 4.01
N MET A 129 -42.74 10.71 3.11
CA MET A 129 -41.80 9.62 3.45
C MET A 129 -40.39 9.83 2.92
N GLN A 130 -40.09 10.98 2.29
CA GLN A 130 -38.78 11.21 1.68
C GLN A 130 -37.62 11.14 2.68
N GLY A 131 -37.85 11.53 3.94
CA GLY A 131 -36.84 11.41 5.00
C GLY A 131 -36.44 9.97 5.34
N LEU A 132 -37.33 8.99 5.13
CA LEU A 132 -37.06 7.57 5.39
C LEU A 132 -36.12 6.95 4.35
N MET A 133 -36.03 7.55 3.17
CA MET A 133 -35.29 7.00 2.04
C MET A 133 -33.79 6.83 2.36
N PRO A 134 -33.01 7.87 2.72
CA PRO A 134 -31.60 7.72 3.03
C PRO A 134 -31.32 7.10 4.41
N VAL A 135 -32.26 7.18 5.35
CA VAL A 135 -32.06 6.74 6.74
C VAL A 135 -32.35 5.25 6.93
N MET A 136 -33.39 4.73 6.27
CA MET A 136 -33.89 3.38 6.52
C MET A 136 -34.00 2.54 5.25
N ILE A 137 -34.68 3.05 4.21
CA ILE A 137 -35.01 2.22 3.04
C ILE A 137 -33.74 1.83 2.28
N LEU A 138 -32.91 2.82 1.91
CA LEU A 138 -31.68 2.55 1.17
C LEU A 138 -30.70 1.69 1.98
N PRO A 139 -30.41 2.00 3.26
CA PRO A 139 -29.48 1.17 4.02
C PRO A 139 -29.97 -0.28 4.22
N VAL A 140 -31.23 -0.48 4.58
CA VAL A 140 -31.75 -1.85 4.84
C VAL A 140 -31.79 -2.67 3.56
N LEU A 141 -32.37 -2.14 2.49
CA LEU A 141 -32.50 -2.90 1.24
C LEU A 141 -31.15 -3.19 0.60
N SER A 142 -30.23 -2.22 0.59
CA SER A 142 -28.89 -2.45 0.05
C SER A 142 -28.11 -3.48 0.87
N THR A 143 -28.22 -3.45 2.20
CA THR A 143 -27.60 -4.46 3.08
C THR A 143 -28.14 -5.87 2.78
N VAL A 144 -29.47 -6.02 2.70
CA VAL A 144 -30.09 -7.31 2.42
C VAL A 144 -29.70 -7.83 1.04
N ILE A 145 -29.82 -6.99 0.01
CA ILE A 145 -29.54 -7.39 -1.38
C ILE A 145 -28.05 -7.72 -1.54
N ALA A 146 -27.15 -6.80 -1.19
CA ALA A 146 -25.72 -6.99 -1.38
C ALA A 146 -25.18 -8.09 -0.45
N GLY A 147 -25.66 -8.17 0.80
CA GLY A 147 -25.29 -9.24 1.74
C GLY A 147 -25.70 -10.62 1.23
N LEU A 148 -26.95 -10.80 0.80
CA LEU A 148 -27.40 -12.08 0.24
C LEU A 148 -26.63 -12.45 -1.03
N LEU A 149 -26.39 -11.49 -1.92
CA LEU A 149 -25.61 -11.73 -3.14
C LEU A 149 -24.17 -12.16 -2.81
N MET A 150 -23.51 -11.51 -1.85
CA MET A 150 -22.18 -11.91 -1.38
C MET A 150 -22.19 -13.30 -0.75
N MET A 151 -23.19 -13.64 0.06
CA MET A 151 -23.24 -14.94 0.72
C MET A 151 -23.57 -16.10 -0.23
N THR A 152 -24.31 -15.87 -1.31
CA THR A 152 -24.86 -16.94 -2.16
C THR A 152 -24.15 -17.08 -3.51
N PHE A 153 -24.11 -16.01 -4.31
CA PHE A 153 -23.66 -16.08 -5.71
C PHE A 153 -22.25 -15.53 -5.92
N ILE A 154 -21.93 -14.39 -5.32
CA ILE A 154 -20.70 -13.65 -5.61
C ILE A 154 -19.53 -14.13 -4.72
N GLY A 155 -19.80 -14.46 -3.46
CA GLY A 155 -18.74 -14.82 -2.52
C GLY A 155 -18.04 -16.12 -2.87
N GLN A 156 -18.76 -17.17 -3.28
CA GLN A 156 -18.17 -18.49 -3.54
C GLN A 156 -17.01 -18.46 -4.56
N PRO A 157 -17.15 -17.82 -5.75
CA PRO A 157 -16.02 -17.63 -6.67
C PRO A 157 -14.83 -16.88 -6.04
N ILE A 158 -15.10 -15.87 -5.22
CA ILE A 158 -14.06 -15.06 -4.57
C ILE A 158 -13.33 -15.89 -3.51
N VAL A 159 -14.05 -16.65 -2.68
CA VAL A 159 -13.44 -17.56 -1.69
C VAL A 159 -12.54 -18.58 -2.38
N TRP A 160 -12.98 -19.15 -3.50
CA TRP A 160 -12.18 -20.09 -4.28
C TRP A 160 -10.88 -19.44 -4.77
N LEU A 161 -10.97 -18.24 -5.36
CA LEU A 161 -9.82 -17.47 -5.81
C LEU A 161 -8.87 -17.14 -4.65
N GLN A 162 -9.42 -16.67 -3.53
CA GLN A 162 -8.67 -16.30 -2.34
C GLN A 162 -7.89 -17.50 -1.78
N LYS A 163 -8.57 -18.65 -1.61
CA LYS A 163 -7.93 -19.89 -1.17
C LYS A 163 -6.87 -20.39 -2.13
N ALA A 164 -7.11 -20.28 -3.45
CA ALA A 164 -6.13 -20.64 -4.46
C ALA A 164 -4.86 -19.78 -4.37
N LEU A 165 -5.02 -18.46 -4.14
CA LEU A 165 -3.89 -17.53 -3.96
C LEU A 165 -3.12 -17.82 -2.68
N ILE A 166 -3.80 -18.01 -1.55
CA ILE A 166 -3.16 -18.34 -0.27
C ILE A 166 -2.41 -19.67 -0.40
N HIS A 167 -3.07 -20.72 -0.91
CA HIS A 167 -2.45 -22.02 -1.12
C HIS A 167 -1.25 -21.93 -2.08
N LEU A 168 -1.33 -21.12 -3.14
CA LEU A 168 -0.20 -20.88 -4.04
C LEU A 168 0.99 -20.30 -3.29
N LEU A 169 0.78 -19.31 -2.42
CA LEU A 169 1.85 -18.67 -1.63
C LEU A 169 2.43 -19.58 -0.55
N GLU A 170 1.56 -20.33 0.15
CA GLU A 170 1.97 -21.24 1.23
C GLU A 170 2.70 -22.48 0.71
N SER A 171 2.29 -22.99 -0.46
CA SER A 171 2.94 -24.15 -1.09
C SER A 171 4.31 -23.83 -1.71
N MET A 172 4.71 -22.56 -1.77
CA MET A 172 6.00 -22.18 -2.34
C MET A 172 7.17 -22.67 -1.49
N GLN A 173 8.23 -23.15 -2.15
CA GLN A 173 9.46 -23.58 -1.50
C GLN A 173 10.68 -23.10 -2.28
N GLY A 174 11.75 -22.75 -1.57
CA GLY A 174 13.04 -22.39 -2.16
C GLY A 174 12.94 -21.42 -3.33
N GLY A 175 13.23 -21.91 -4.53
CA GLY A 175 13.28 -21.11 -5.76
C GLY A 175 11.97 -20.41 -6.14
N SER A 176 10.81 -21.00 -5.87
CA SER A 176 9.54 -20.34 -6.18
C SER A 176 9.29 -19.16 -5.25
N LYS A 177 9.55 -19.30 -3.93
CA LYS A 177 9.52 -18.17 -2.97
C LYS A 177 10.44 -17.03 -3.40
N PHE A 178 11.66 -17.36 -3.84
CA PHE A 178 12.59 -16.38 -4.37
C PHE A 178 12.00 -15.62 -5.56
N LEU A 179 11.45 -16.34 -6.54
CA LEU A 179 10.89 -15.72 -7.75
C LEU A 179 9.71 -14.79 -7.42
N MET A 180 8.79 -15.20 -6.54
CA MET A 180 7.67 -14.34 -6.13
C MET A 180 8.18 -13.09 -5.40
N GLY A 181 9.09 -13.26 -4.44
CA GLY A 181 9.72 -12.13 -3.77
C GLY A 181 10.46 -11.20 -4.73
N ALA A 182 11.08 -11.75 -5.77
CA ALA A 182 11.76 -10.97 -6.79
C ALA A 182 10.80 -10.16 -7.67
N ILE A 183 9.66 -10.74 -8.06
CA ILE A 183 8.62 -10.03 -8.81
C ILE A 183 8.04 -8.89 -7.95
N LEU A 184 7.68 -9.18 -6.70
CA LEU A 184 7.13 -8.18 -5.79
C LEU A 184 8.14 -7.06 -5.51
N GLY A 185 9.40 -7.41 -5.25
CA GLY A 185 10.48 -6.44 -5.02
C GLY A 185 10.75 -5.57 -6.26
N ALA A 186 10.71 -6.14 -7.45
CA ALA A 186 10.83 -5.39 -8.71
C ALA A 186 9.68 -4.39 -8.89
N MET A 187 8.44 -4.82 -8.62
CA MET A 187 7.26 -3.97 -8.74
C MET A 187 7.28 -2.80 -7.73
N ALA A 188 7.82 -3.02 -6.53
CA ALA A 188 7.91 -2.00 -5.48
C ALA A 188 8.74 -0.76 -5.88
N THR A 189 9.78 -0.95 -6.69
CA THR A 189 10.71 0.14 -7.03
C THR A 189 10.62 0.63 -8.45
N PHE A 190 9.76 0.02 -9.26
CA PHE A 190 9.69 0.29 -10.70
C PHE A 190 9.41 1.77 -11.02
N ASP A 191 8.53 2.41 -10.25
CA ASP A 191 8.04 3.76 -10.51
C ASP A 191 7.99 4.67 -9.26
N PHE A 192 8.78 4.34 -8.22
CA PHE A 192 8.97 5.17 -7.01
C PHE A 192 7.69 5.74 -6.39
N GLY A 193 6.63 4.93 -6.28
CA GLY A 193 5.33 5.39 -5.76
C GLY A 193 4.21 5.50 -6.81
N GLY A 194 4.52 5.17 -8.06
CA GLY A 194 3.55 5.16 -9.16
C GLY A 194 2.56 3.97 -9.14
N PRO A 195 1.83 3.75 -10.25
CA PRO A 195 0.80 2.71 -10.37
C PRO A 195 1.29 1.28 -10.10
N VAL A 196 2.52 0.92 -10.51
CA VAL A 196 3.07 -0.43 -10.34
C VAL A 196 3.37 -0.68 -8.87
N ASN A 197 4.03 0.27 -8.21
CA ASN A 197 4.25 0.21 -6.76
C ASN A 197 2.92 0.12 -6.01
N LYS A 198 1.95 0.98 -6.32
CA LYS A 198 0.63 0.95 -5.66
C LYS A 198 -0.11 -0.37 -5.85
N THR A 199 0.07 -1.04 -6.99
CA THR A 199 -0.52 -2.36 -7.24
C THR A 199 0.12 -3.42 -6.35
N MET A 200 1.45 -3.41 -6.23
CA MET A 200 2.17 -4.32 -5.35
C MET A 200 1.83 -4.06 -3.87
N SER A 201 1.81 -2.79 -3.45
CA SER A 201 1.42 -2.41 -2.09
C SER A 201 0.01 -2.85 -1.75
N LEU A 202 -0.93 -2.68 -2.69
CA LEU A 202 -2.31 -3.14 -2.52
C LEU A 202 -2.39 -4.67 -2.36
N PHE A 203 -1.59 -5.41 -3.14
CA PHE A 203 -1.50 -6.86 -2.99
C PHE A 203 -0.91 -7.26 -1.63
N ALA A 204 0.17 -6.63 -1.20
CA ALA A 204 0.81 -6.90 0.08
C ALA A 204 -0.10 -6.58 1.27
N ASP A 205 -0.77 -5.42 1.26
CA ASP A 205 -1.76 -5.03 2.27
C ASP A 205 -2.94 -6.01 2.30
N GLY A 206 -3.40 -6.48 1.14
CA GLY A 206 -4.46 -7.49 1.07
C GLY A 206 -4.04 -8.82 1.69
N MET A 207 -2.83 -9.29 1.36
CA MET A 207 -2.28 -10.51 1.95
C MET A 207 -2.06 -10.39 3.47
N LEU A 208 -1.65 -9.21 3.96
CA LEU A 208 -1.52 -8.91 5.40
C LEU A 208 -2.86 -9.12 6.13
N VAL A 209 -3.96 -8.63 5.55
CA VAL A 209 -5.32 -8.78 6.11
C VAL A 209 -5.74 -10.25 6.18
N ASP A 210 -5.30 -11.05 5.21
CA ASP A 210 -5.59 -12.48 5.14
C ASP A 210 -4.55 -13.35 5.90
N GLY A 211 -3.65 -12.72 6.67
CA GLY A 211 -2.69 -13.40 7.55
C GLY A 211 -1.38 -13.84 6.89
N ILE A 212 -1.12 -13.40 5.65
CA ILE A 212 0.09 -13.70 4.89
C ILE A 212 1.02 -12.49 4.90
N TYR A 213 2.02 -12.51 5.79
CA TYR A 213 2.86 -11.36 6.13
C TYR A 213 4.18 -11.24 5.33
N GLY A 214 4.51 -12.24 4.50
CA GLY A 214 5.75 -12.25 3.70
C GLY A 214 5.82 -11.15 2.63
N PRO A 215 4.79 -10.99 1.76
CA PRO A 215 4.72 -9.92 0.77
C PRO A 215 4.90 -8.52 1.37
N GLU A 216 4.40 -8.33 2.60
CA GLU A 216 4.50 -7.07 3.32
C GLU A 216 5.96 -6.72 3.67
N ALA A 217 6.76 -7.70 4.10
CA ALA A 217 8.19 -7.48 4.32
C ALA A 217 8.94 -7.13 3.01
N VAL A 218 8.49 -7.65 1.87
CA VAL A 218 9.05 -7.29 0.56
C VAL A 218 8.71 -5.84 0.19
N LYS A 219 7.49 -5.38 0.50
CA LYS A 219 7.09 -3.98 0.30
C LYS A 219 8.05 -3.04 1.04
N PHE A 220 8.34 -3.33 2.31
CA PHE A 220 9.28 -2.55 3.11
C PHE A 220 10.67 -2.44 2.46
N VAL A 221 11.27 -3.57 2.08
CA VAL A 221 12.62 -3.54 1.51
C VAL A 221 12.64 -2.80 0.18
N GLY A 222 11.60 -3.00 -0.65
CA GLY A 222 11.42 -2.31 -1.90
C GLY A 222 11.38 -0.80 -1.71
N SER A 223 10.69 -0.32 -0.68
CA SER A 223 10.59 1.12 -0.44
C SER A 223 11.85 1.77 0.16
N ILE A 224 12.71 1.00 0.84
CA ILE A 224 13.89 1.54 1.53
C ILE A 224 15.15 1.46 0.65
N ILE A 225 15.25 0.44 -0.22
CA ILE A 225 16.42 0.24 -1.08
C ILE A 225 16.74 1.44 -1.99
N PRO A 226 15.79 2.08 -2.70
CA PRO A 226 16.11 3.19 -3.60
C PRO A 226 16.86 4.34 -2.93
N PRO A 227 16.35 4.96 -1.85
CA PRO A 227 17.08 6.04 -1.18
C PRO A 227 18.42 5.55 -0.61
N PHE A 228 18.47 4.38 0.03
CA PHE A 228 19.70 3.86 0.63
C PHE A 228 20.77 3.52 -0.41
N GLY A 229 20.38 2.85 -1.49
CA GLY A 229 21.24 2.44 -2.58
C GLY A 229 21.80 3.62 -3.36
N ILE A 230 20.98 4.64 -3.61
CA ILE A 230 21.44 5.87 -4.26
C ILE A 230 22.35 6.67 -3.34
N THR A 231 22.07 6.72 -2.03
CA THR A 231 22.99 7.32 -1.05
C THR A 231 24.34 6.60 -1.06
N LEU A 232 24.35 5.27 -1.10
CA LEU A 232 25.59 4.50 -1.20
C LEU A 232 26.32 4.78 -2.52
N SER A 233 25.60 4.83 -3.64
CA SER A 233 26.17 5.16 -4.95
C SER A 233 26.81 6.56 -4.97
N PHE A 234 26.14 7.53 -4.33
CA PHE A 234 26.68 8.87 -4.15
C PHE A 234 27.97 8.85 -3.32
N LEU A 235 28.00 8.14 -2.20
CA LEU A 235 29.20 8.03 -1.37
C LEU A 235 30.39 7.42 -2.13
N LEU A 236 30.15 6.42 -2.98
CA LEU A 236 31.17 5.78 -3.82
C LEU A 236 31.60 6.65 -5.01
N THR A 237 30.69 7.40 -5.62
CA THR A 237 30.90 8.11 -6.88
C THR A 237 30.41 9.56 -6.86
N ARG A 238 30.82 10.33 -5.84
CA ARG A 238 30.37 11.73 -5.62
C ARG A 238 30.49 12.66 -6.83
N HIS A 239 31.46 12.43 -7.71
CA HIS A 239 31.71 13.21 -8.92
C HIS A 239 30.71 12.92 -10.07
N LYS A 240 29.80 11.97 -9.90
CA LYS A 240 28.73 11.62 -10.84
C LYS A 240 27.38 12.26 -10.50
N TYR A 241 27.34 13.09 -9.46
CA TYR A 241 26.13 13.74 -8.96
C TYR A 241 26.22 15.27 -9.04
N THR A 242 25.17 15.93 -9.52
CA THR A 242 25.08 17.41 -9.61
C THR A 242 24.91 18.04 -8.23
N LYS A 243 24.94 19.37 -8.14
CA LYS A 243 24.63 20.06 -6.87
C LYS A 243 23.19 19.83 -6.43
N ALA A 244 22.23 19.93 -7.35
CA ALA A 244 20.81 19.68 -7.06
C ALA A 244 20.58 18.25 -6.56
N GLU A 245 21.17 17.24 -7.22
CA GLU A 245 21.07 15.85 -6.78
C GLU A 245 21.66 15.64 -5.37
N LYS A 246 22.74 16.35 -5.00
CA LYS A 246 23.34 16.27 -3.67
C LYS A 246 22.44 16.85 -2.58
N GLU A 247 21.80 17.99 -2.86
CA GLU A 247 20.85 18.59 -1.93
C GLU A 247 19.59 17.73 -1.76
N ALA A 248 19.03 17.23 -2.87
CA ALA A 248 17.90 16.32 -2.85
C ALA A 248 18.22 15.03 -2.05
N LEU A 249 19.44 14.50 -2.17
CA LEU A 249 19.85 13.30 -1.45
C LEU A 249 19.87 13.46 0.08
N LYS A 250 20.18 14.67 0.59
CA LYS A 250 20.14 14.94 2.04
C LYS A 250 18.74 14.76 2.60
N ALA A 251 17.70 15.04 1.80
CA ALA A 251 16.31 14.82 2.16
C ALA A 251 15.85 13.37 1.86
N ALA A 252 16.31 12.80 0.74
CA ALA A 252 15.93 11.45 0.29
C ALA A 252 16.30 10.34 1.29
N PHE A 253 17.48 10.42 1.92
CA PHE A 253 17.92 9.37 2.85
C PHE A 253 17.03 9.27 4.11
N PRO A 254 16.76 10.37 4.86
CA PRO A 254 15.79 10.34 5.97
C PRO A 254 14.39 9.91 5.54
N MET A 255 13.92 10.35 4.36
CA MET A 255 12.64 9.90 3.80
C MET A 255 12.61 8.38 3.58
N GLY A 256 13.72 7.80 3.13
CA GLY A 256 13.89 6.35 3.00
C GLY A 256 13.77 5.58 4.30
N ILE A 257 14.28 6.12 5.42
CA ILE A 257 14.11 5.54 6.76
C ILE A 257 12.61 5.43 7.09
N CYS A 258 11.81 6.40 6.66
CA CYS A 258 10.36 6.45 6.83
C CYS A 258 9.57 5.70 5.73
N MET A 259 10.24 4.94 4.85
CA MET A 259 9.61 4.22 3.74
C MET A 259 8.99 5.11 2.65
N ILE A 260 9.49 6.33 2.51
CA ILE A 260 9.05 7.28 1.48
C ILE A 260 10.03 7.21 0.30
N THR A 261 9.62 6.51 -0.76
CA THR A 261 10.42 6.30 -1.98
C THR A 261 10.49 7.52 -2.89
N GLU A 262 9.48 8.37 -2.81
CA GLU A 262 9.22 9.49 -3.71
C GLU A 262 10.32 10.56 -3.61
N GLY A 263 11.01 10.63 -2.46
CA GLY A 263 12.16 11.52 -2.26
C GLY A 263 13.31 11.28 -3.24
N VAL A 264 13.30 10.15 -3.96
CA VAL A 264 14.29 9.78 -4.97
C VAL A 264 13.96 10.35 -6.35
N ILE A 265 12.71 10.72 -6.63
CA ILE A 265 12.25 11.17 -7.95
C ILE A 265 13.11 12.31 -8.52
N PRO A 266 13.43 13.38 -7.75
CA PRO A 266 14.28 14.46 -8.25
C PRO A 266 15.68 13.98 -8.67
N ILE A 267 16.22 12.97 -7.97
CA ILE A 267 17.54 12.39 -8.25
C ILE A 267 17.50 11.45 -9.47
N ALA A 268 16.36 10.80 -9.67
CA ALA A 268 16.14 9.90 -10.80
C ALA A 268 15.86 10.65 -12.10
N ALA A 269 15.39 11.91 -12.07
CA ALA A 269 14.95 12.67 -13.23
C ALA A 269 16.00 12.72 -14.36
N ARG A 270 17.28 12.96 -14.02
CA ARG A 270 18.38 13.03 -15.01
C ARG A 270 18.74 11.68 -15.62
N ASP A 271 18.65 10.60 -14.85
CA ASP A 271 19.15 9.27 -15.25
C ASP A 271 18.17 8.15 -14.89
N LEU A 272 16.91 8.34 -15.28
CA LEU A 272 15.78 7.51 -14.85
C LEU A 272 16.03 6.02 -15.13
N LEU A 273 16.48 5.70 -16.33
CA LEU A 273 16.62 4.32 -16.77
C LEU A 273 17.66 3.55 -15.93
N ARG A 274 18.80 4.17 -15.61
CA ARG A 274 19.86 3.51 -14.82
C ARG A 274 19.52 3.45 -13.35
N VAL A 275 18.88 4.50 -12.82
CA VAL A 275 18.43 4.53 -11.42
C VAL A 275 17.35 3.48 -11.19
N VAL A 276 16.30 3.45 -12.03
CA VAL A 276 15.22 2.46 -11.96
C VAL A 276 15.78 1.05 -12.13
N ALA A 277 16.59 0.79 -13.16
CA ALA A 277 17.14 -0.55 -13.39
C ALA A 277 17.96 -1.06 -12.19
N SER A 278 18.79 -0.20 -11.58
CA SER A 278 19.59 -0.56 -10.41
C SER A 278 18.72 -0.85 -9.19
N CYS A 279 17.68 -0.03 -8.96
CA CYS A 279 16.74 -0.23 -7.85
C CYS A 279 15.89 -1.48 -8.04
N VAL A 280 15.41 -1.75 -9.26
CA VAL A 280 14.58 -2.91 -9.59
C VAL A 280 15.36 -4.21 -9.38
N VAL A 281 16.59 -4.30 -9.90
CA VAL A 281 17.43 -5.51 -9.72
C VAL A 281 17.76 -5.73 -8.25
N ALA A 282 18.13 -4.68 -7.53
CA ALA A 282 18.43 -4.75 -6.11
C ALA A 282 17.23 -5.21 -5.26
N SER A 283 16.07 -4.59 -5.48
CA SER A 283 14.84 -4.93 -4.75
C SER A 283 14.30 -6.30 -5.12
N ALA A 284 14.47 -6.74 -6.37
CA ALA A 284 14.14 -8.11 -6.77
C ALA A 284 14.97 -9.14 -6.00
N ILE A 285 16.29 -8.93 -5.90
CA ILE A 285 17.17 -9.85 -5.17
C ILE A 285 16.83 -9.83 -3.68
N ALA A 286 16.68 -8.65 -3.07
CA ALA A 286 16.35 -8.53 -1.66
C ALA A 286 14.97 -9.10 -1.32
N GLY A 287 13.95 -8.82 -2.15
CA GLY A 287 12.60 -9.37 -2.00
C GLY A 287 12.58 -10.89 -2.10
N GLY A 288 13.34 -11.45 -3.05
CA GLY A 288 13.52 -12.90 -3.17
C GLY A 288 14.15 -13.52 -1.93
N LEU A 289 15.19 -12.89 -1.37
CA LEU A 289 15.82 -13.33 -0.12
C LEU A 289 14.85 -13.27 1.07
N ILE A 290 14.08 -12.20 1.21
CA ILE A 290 13.07 -12.03 2.27
C ILE A 290 12.06 -13.19 2.24
N MET A 291 11.52 -13.50 1.07
CA MET A 291 10.54 -14.58 0.92
C MET A 291 11.16 -15.95 1.21
N VAL A 292 12.39 -16.22 0.75
CA VAL A 292 13.09 -17.49 1.04
C VAL A 292 13.41 -17.64 2.52
N TRP A 293 13.88 -16.57 3.15
CA TRP A 293 14.21 -16.56 4.56
C TRP A 293 12.98 -16.55 5.47
N GLY A 294 11.78 -16.38 4.92
CA GLY A 294 10.52 -16.32 5.68
C GLY A 294 10.53 -15.17 6.66
N VAL A 295 10.96 -14.00 6.20
CA VAL A 295 10.84 -12.75 6.95
C VAL A 295 9.42 -12.21 6.73
N GLU A 296 8.75 -11.87 7.82
CA GLU A 296 7.35 -11.44 7.82
C GLU A 296 7.19 -10.12 8.58
N ALA A 297 6.34 -9.24 8.04
CA ALA A 297 6.05 -7.94 8.61
C ALA A 297 4.58 -7.88 9.06
N PRO A 298 4.30 -7.72 10.37
CA PRO A 298 2.94 -7.73 10.90
C PRO A 298 2.21 -6.38 10.76
N VAL A 299 2.89 -5.37 10.21
CA VAL A 299 2.38 -4.00 10.06
C VAL A 299 2.65 -3.50 8.64
N PRO A 300 1.79 -2.64 8.09
CA PRO A 300 1.85 -2.26 6.68
C PRO A 300 2.82 -1.10 6.40
N HIS A 301 3.13 -0.30 7.42
CA HIS A 301 3.86 0.96 7.30
C HIS A 301 4.58 1.26 8.62
N GLY A 302 5.61 2.11 8.55
CA GLY A 302 6.40 2.54 9.71
C GLY A 302 7.90 2.59 9.46
N GLY A 303 8.35 2.18 8.27
CA GLY A 303 9.76 2.24 7.86
C GLY A 303 10.69 1.46 8.78
N MET A 304 11.92 1.92 8.93
CA MET A 304 12.93 1.25 9.76
C MET A 304 12.55 1.19 11.25
N PHE A 305 11.63 2.04 11.71
CA PHE A 305 11.20 2.10 13.11
C PHE A 305 10.43 0.86 13.56
N VAL A 306 9.76 0.17 12.63
CA VAL A 306 8.95 -1.03 12.92
C VAL A 306 9.67 -2.34 12.60
N VAL A 307 10.88 -2.29 12.04
CA VAL A 307 11.69 -3.48 11.73
C VAL A 307 11.90 -4.40 12.94
N PRO A 308 12.13 -3.91 14.18
CA PRO A 308 12.27 -4.79 15.35
C PRO A 308 11.07 -5.70 15.63
N LEU A 309 9.90 -5.42 15.04
CA LEU A 309 8.66 -6.15 15.22
C LEU A 309 8.49 -7.28 14.19
N PHE A 310 9.38 -7.36 13.21
CA PHE A 310 9.33 -8.39 12.18
C PHE A 310 9.67 -9.75 12.81
N THR A 311 9.27 -10.85 12.16
CA THR A 311 9.59 -12.19 12.67
C THR A 311 11.10 -12.47 12.74
N LYS A 312 11.86 -11.91 11.78
CA LYS A 312 13.33 -12.08 11.66
C LYS A 312 14.00 -10.74 11.31
N PRO A 313 14.09 -9.79 12.25
CA PRO A 313 14.54 -8.42 11.99
C PRO A 313 15.97 -8.35 11.46
N LEU A 314 16.87 -9.21 11.96
CA LEU A 314 18.25 -9.28 11.50
C LEU A 314 18.38 -9.74 10.05
N MET A 315 17.56 -10.72 9.64
CA MET A 315 17.54 -11.22 8.26
C MET A 315 16.95 -10.17 7.31
N PHE A 316 15.96 -9.39 7.76
CA PHE A 316 15.46 -8.23 7.03
C PHE A 316 16.58 -7.21 6.79
N CYS A 317 17.29 -6.79 7.84
CA CYS A 317 18.39 -5.84 7.74
C CYS A 317 19.53 -6.36 6.83
N LEU A 318 19.80 -7.67 6.86
CA LEU A 318 20.77 -8.29 5.97
C LEU A 318 20.31 -8.23 4.50
N ALA A 319 19.05 -8.56 4.21
CA ALA A 319 18.49 -8.47 2.85
C ALA A 319 18.51 -7.02 2.34
N LEU A 320 18.12 -6.06 3.20
CA LEU A 320 18.18 -4.63 2.92
C LEU A 320 19.63 -4.19 2.62
N GLY A 321 20.59 -4.64 3.42
CA GLY A 321 22.02 -4.35 3.21
C GLY A 321 22.53 -4.89 1.89
N ILE A 322 22.20 -6.15 1.56
CA ILE A 322 22.56 -6.78 0.28
C ILE A 322 21.95 -5.99 -0.89
N GLY A 323 20.65 -5.69 -0.84
CA GLY A 323 19.98 -4.89 -1.87
C GLY A 323 20.58 -3.50 -2.02
N THR A 324 20.84 -2.82 -0.90
CA THR A 324 21.47 -1.49 -0.87
C THR A 324 22.84 -1.51 -1.54
N VAL A 325 23.68 -2.51 -1.25
CA VAL A 325 25.00 -2.68 -1.87
C VAL A 325 24.87 -2.95 -3.37
N ILE A 326 23.97 -3.84 -3.78
CA ILE A 326 23.73 -4.14 -5.21
C ILE A 326 23.30 -2.87 -5.94
N CYS A 327 22.31 -2.14 -5.43
CA CYS A 327 21.82 -0.90 -6.02
C CYS A 327 22.95 0.13 -6.10
N GLY A 328 23.68 0.33 -5.01
CA GLY A 328 24.75 1.33 -4.92
C GLY A 328 25.89 1.06 -5.89
N VAL A 329 26.38 -0.18 -5.93
CA VAL A 329 27.48 -0.58 -6.83
C VAL A 329 27.03 -0.54 -8.29
N MET A 330 25.86 -1.11 -8.61
CA MET A 330 25.35 -1.14 -9.98
C MET A 330 25.13 0.27 -10.52
N LEU A 331 24.51 1.16 -9.73
CA LEU A 331 24.32 2.55 -10.12
C LEU A 331 25.65 3.29 -10.23
N SER A 332 26.59 3.07 -9.31
CA SER A 332 27.93 3.67 -9.39
C SER A 332 28.72 3.25 -10.63
N LEU A 333 28.54 2.03 -11.12
CA LEU A 333 29.17 1.56 -12.36
C LEU A 333 28.47 2.16 -13.59
N MET A 334 27.13 2.17 -13.61
CA MET A 334 26.33 2.55 -14.78
C MET A 334 26.16 4.08 -14.96
N LYS A 335 26.02 4.83 -13.87
CA LYS A 335 25.75 6.28 -13.90
C LYS A 335 26.91 7.01 -14.61
N LYS A 336 26.59 7.96 -15.48
CA LYS A 336 27.59 8.75 -16.21
C LYS A 336 28.14 9.88 -15.33
N ARG A 337 29.34 10.38 -15.66
CA ARG A 337 29.92 11.56 -15.01
C ARG A 337 29.10 12.79 -15.37
N VAL A 338 28.99 13.72 -14.42
CA VAL A 338 28.34 15.02 -14.64
C VAL A 338 29.16 15.84 -15.63
N THR A 339 28.48 16.47 -16.57
CA THR A 339 29.03 17.45 -17.49
C THR A 339 28.57 18.86 -17.10
N GLN A 340 29.24 19.91 -17.59
CA GLN A 340 28.82 21.30 -17.29
C GLN A 340 27.40 21.60 -17.76
N ALA A 341 26.97 21.01 -18.89
CA ALA A 341 25.60 21.13 -19.39
C ALA A 341 24.55 20.52 -18.47
N ASP A 342 24.91 19.49 -17.67
CA ASP A 342 23.99 18.89 -16.69
C ASP A 342 23.78 19.80 -15.47
N GLU A 343 24.79 20.57 -15.07
CA GLU A 343 24.64 21.57 -13.99
C GLU A 343 23.85 22.79 -14.48
N GLU A 344 24.05 23.23 -15.73
CA GLU A 344 23.27 24.34 -16.33
C GLU A 344 21.79 23.98 -16.53
N PHE A 345 21.46 22.73 -16.85
CA PHE A 345 20.08 22.26 -16.97
C PHE A 345 19.34 22.30 -15.62
N ASP A 346 20.01 21.90 -14.53
CA ASP A 346 19.46 21.95 -13.18
C ASP A 346 19.27 23.41 -12.70
N ASP A 347 20.18 24.33 -13.06
CA ASP A 347 20.08 25.76 -12.71
C ASP A 347 18.92 26.50 -13.42
N ILE A 348 18.48 26.03 -14.60
CA ILE A 348 17.33 26.60 -15.34
C ILE A 348 15.98 26.24 -14.68
N ASP A 349 15.88 25.06 -14.07
CA ASP A 349 14.68 24.62 -13.36
C ASP A 349 14.53 25.36 -12.01
N ASP A 350 15.65 25.70 -11.36
CA ASP A 350 15.69 26.46 -10.09
C ASP A 350 15.48 27.99 -10.30
N SER A 351 15.68 28.50 -11.51
CA SER A 351 15.62 29.95 -11.82
C SER A 351 14.29 30.46 -12.38
N ASN A 352 13.29 29.60 -12.56
CA ASN A 352 12.03 29.96 -13.24
C ASN A 352 10.77 30.09 -12.39
N VAL A 353 10.88 30.26 -11.07
CA VAL A 353 9.79 30.89 -10.29
C VAL A 353 10.38 31.77 -9.19
N ARG A 354 10.44 33.09 -9.44
CA ARG A 354 10.45 34.06 -8.34
C ARG A 354 9.01 34.23 -7.88
N ASP A 355 8.77 34.16 -6.57
CA ASP A 355 7.44 34.42 -5.97
C ASP A 355 6.83 35.77 -6.40
N GLU A 356 7.67 36.70 -6.87
CA GLU A 356 7.28 38.03 -7.38
C GLU A 356 6.66 38.01 -8.79
N ASP A 357 6.82 36.93 -9.56
CA ASP A 357 6.29 36.80 -10.93
C ASP A 357 4.86 36.22 -10.96
N ILE A 358 4.30 35.81 -9.81
CA ILE A 358 2.90 35.39 -9.68
C ILE A 358 2.00 36.63 -9.48
N LYS A 359 1.72 37.36 -10.56
CA LYS A 359 0.58 38.30 -10.57
C LYS A 359 -0.71 37.50 -10.79
N PHE A 360 -1.48 37.31 -9.73
CA PHE A 360 -2.90 36.99 -9.86
C PHE A 360 -3.64 38.21 -10.43
N THR A 361 -3.81 38.27 -11.74
CA THR A 361 -4.85 39.11 -12.34
C THR A 361 -6.15 38.33 -12.31
N LEU A 362 -7.02 38.69 -11.36
CA LEU A 362 -8.43 38.39 -11.41
C LEU A 362 -9.07 39.34 -12.43
N GLU A 363 -9.35 38.84 -13.62
CA GLU A 363 -10.43 39.34 -14.48
C GLU A 363 -11.44 38.21 -14.72
#